data_AF-A0A971VRC1-F1
#
_entry.id   AF-A0A971VRC1-F1
#
_cell.length_a   1.000
_cell.length_b   1.000
_cell.length_c   1.000
_cell.angle_alpha   90.00
_cell.angle_beta   90.00
_cell.angle_gamma   90.00
#
_symmetry.space_group_name_H-M   'P 1'
#
loop_
_entity.id
_entity.type
_entity.pdbx_description
1 polymer ?
#
loop_
_entity_poly.entity_id
_entity_poly.type
_entity_poly.pdbx_seq_one_letter_code
_entity_poly.pdbx_strand_id
1 'polypeptide(L)'
;HCTDTVYGSICWGEDDLIPILANYPQVINFSGHSHAPINDPRSIHQRYFTALGTGSLSYFELDEFGKVYGTVPPKAENCAQMLIVEADKDNRVRVYPYDVLTDNYFPYVWKIDTPSDPSTFIYTDERYKTDIKPYFTEGARAWAEEIGKDSFVITFDQAKIDKDYVDGYDITVRNKATGAVEKQVSIWSEYYFFDMPKTLSQKIDGLKPDTEYEVEITAESFWLTESDNSLKTEFKTLAE
;
A
#
# COMPACT_ATOMS: atom_id res chain seq x y z
N HIS A 1 1.13 -2.32 18.40
CA HIS A 1 2.41 -2.78 17.81
C HIS A 1 3.58 -2.25 18.63
N CYS A 2 4.81 -2.70 18.40
CA CYS A 2 5.98 -1.92 18.82
C CYS A 2 6.14 -0.75 17.83
N THR A 3 6.33 0.48 18.30
CA THR A 3 6.47 1.66 17.41
C THR A 3 7.66 1.50 16.46
N ASP A 4 7.56 2.08 15.26
CA ASP A 4 8.59 2.06 14.22
C ASP A 4 9.05 0.64 13.82
N THR A 5 8.13 -0.33 13.84
CA THR A 5 8.39 -1.70 13.38
C THR A 5 7.57 -2.06 12.15
N VAL A 6 6.30 -2.39 12.34
CA VAL A 6 5.42 -2.86 11.27
C VAL A 6 4.44 -1.78 10.80
N TYR A 7 3.90 -1.93 9.60
CA TYR A 7 2.81 -1.07 9.12
C TYR A 7 1.62 -1.07 10.11
N GLY A 8 1.05 0.10 10.37
CA GLY A 8 0.05 0.30 11.42
C GLY A 8 0.64 0.66 12.79
N SER A 9 1.97 0.70 12.95
CA SER A 9 2.62 1.07 14.22
C SER A 9 2.81 2.57 14.42
N ILE A 10 2.55 3.43 13.44
CA ILE A 10 2.65 4.89 13.61
C ILE A 10 1.48 5.38 14.47
N CYS A 11 0.25 4.97 14.14
CA CYS A 11 -0.93 5.29 14.96
C CYS A 11 -1.10 4.39 16.18
N TRP A 12 -0.71 3.11 16.08
CA TRP A 12 -1.04 2.08 17.08
C TRP A 12 0.20 1.43 17.71
N GLY A 13 1.32 2.15 17.71
CA GLY A 13 2.57 1.78 18.37
C GLY A 13 2.54 1.99 19.88
N GLU A 14 3.36 1.21 20.59
CA GLU A 14 3.69 1.35 22.00
C GLU A 14 5.17 0.98 22.20
N ASP A 15 5.85 1.69 23.09
CA ASP A 15 7.30 1.57 23.27
C ASP A 15 7.70 0.79 24.52
N ASP A 16 6.78 0.67 25.50
CA ASP A 16 7.07 0.09 26.81
C ASP A 16 7.69 -1.33 26.75
N LEU A 17 7.33 -2.11 25.72
CA LEU A 17 7.84 -3.48 25.56
C LEU A 17 9.20 -3.56 24.86
N ILE A 18 9.59 -2.54 24.09
CA ILE A 18 10.80 -2.57 23.25
C ILE A 18 12.07 -2.80 24.08
N PRO A 19 12.32 -2.09 25.20
CA PRO A 19 13.54 -2.29 25.99
C PRO A 19 13.66 -3.70 26.56
N ILE A 20 12.55 -4.37 26.83
CA ILE A 20 12.53 -5.75 27.34
C ILE A 20 12.81 -6.70 26.17
N LEU A 21 12.01 -6.62 25.11
CA LEU A 21 12.08 -7.54 23.97
C LEU A 21 13.41 -7.45 23.22
N ALA A 22 14.06 -6.28 23.21
CA ALA A 22 15.36 -6.09 22.56
C ALA A 22 16.48 -6.96 23.15
N ASN A 23 16.33 -7.47 24.37
CA ASN A 23 17.29 -8.40 24.98
C ASN A 23 17.08 -9.86 24.55
N TYR A 24 16.03 -10.16 23.78
CA TYR A 24 15.63 -11.51 23.42
C TYR A 24 15.38 -11.63 21.91
N PRO A 25 16.45 -11.70 21.09
CA PRO A 25 16.31 -11.73 19.63
C PRO A 25 15.46 -12.91 19.13
N GLN A 26 15.43 -14.02 19.87
CA GLN A 26 14.61 -15.20 19.57
C GLN A 26 13.09 -14.94 19.62
N VAL A 27 12.64 -13.80 20.15
CA VAL A 27 11.22 -13.45 20.20
C VAL A 27 10.71 -13.11 18.81
N ILE A 28 9.55 -13.68 18.47
CA ILE A 28 8.72 -13.27 17.34
C ILE A 28 7.45 -12.67 17.93
N ASN A 29 7.35 -11.34 17.90
CA ASN A 29 6.22 -10.59 18.42
C ASN A 29 5.11 -10.49 17.36
N PHE A 30 3.97 -11.11 17.64
CA PHE A 30 2.76 -10.94 16.85
C PHE A 30 1.87 -9.91 17.54
N SER A 31 1.51 -8.84 16.84
CA SER A 31 0.64 -7.79 17.37
C SER A 31 -0.45 -7.41 16.36
N GLY A 32 -1.57 -6.91 16.86
CA GLY A 32 -2.74 -6.51 16.07
C GLY A 32 -3.22 -5.12 16.47
N HIS A 33 -4.55 -4.93 16.50
CA HIS A 33 -5.25 -3.69 16.80
C HIS A 33 -5.24 -2.63 15.68
N SER A 34 -4.16 -2.50 14.91
CA SER A 34 -4.06 -1.48 13.85
C SER A 34 -4.96 -1.70 12.65
N HIS A 35 -5.44 -2.92 12.46
CA HIS A 35 -6.23 -3.32 11.29
C HIS A 35 -5.49 -3.21 9.95
N ALA A 36 -4.17 -3.10 10.00
CA ALA A 36 -3.30 -3.09 8.83
C ALA A 36 -3.40 -4.40 8.01
N PRO A 37 -3.43 -4.33 6.67
CA PRO A 37 -3.44 -5.50 5.81
C PRO A 37 -2.13 -6.31 5.93
N ILE A 38 -2.22 -7.64 5.94
CA ILE A 38 -1.05 -8.52 6.06
C ILE A 38 -0.21 -8.59 4.79
N ASN A 39 -0.75 -8.06 3.69
CA ASN A 39 -0.11 -8.04 2.39
C ASN A 39 0.58 -6.73 2.02
N ASP A 40 0.63 -5.80 2.98
CA ASP A 40 1.70 -4.82 3.01
C ASP A 40 3.02 -5.52 3.39
N PRO A 41 4.10 -5.39 2.59
CA PRO A 41 5.36 -6.05 2.89
C PRO A 41 6.07 -5.49 4.14
N ARG A 42 5.65 -4.33 4.64
CA ARG A 42 6.05 -3.71 5.91
C ARG A 42 5.29 -4.31 7.11
N SER A 43 4.39 -5.29 6.91
CA SER A 43 3.73 -6.04 7.99
C SER A 43 4.67 -6.95 8.80
N ILE A 44 5.93 -7.07 8.39
CA ILE A 44 7.01 -7.71 9.14
C ILE A 44 8.21 -6.77 9.25
N HIS A 45 8.89 -6.79 10.40
CA HIS A 45 10.10 -6.01 10.64
C HIS A 45 11.08 -6.76 11.53
N GLN A 46 12.37 -6.53 11.29
CA GLN A 46 13.47 -7.08 12.07
C GLN A 46 14.50 -6.00 12.39
N ARG A 47 14.68 -5.74 13.69
CA ARG A 47 15.76 -4.87 14.21
C ARG A 47 16.46 -5.51 15.39
N TYR A 48 15.77 -5.65 16.53
CA TYR A 48 16.30 -6.34 17.71
C TYR A 48 15.71 -7.75 17.90
N PHE A 49 14.45 -7.91 17.47
CA PHE A 49 13.66 -9.12 17.42
C PHE A 49 12.79 -9.06 16.16
N THR A 50 12.00 -10.10 15.88
CA THR A 50 11.07 -10.08 14.75
C THR A 50 9.70 -9.58 15.19
N ALA A 51 9.13 -8.59 14.53
CA ALA A 51 7.76 -8.09 14.75
C ALA A 51 6.88 -8.39 13.53
N LEU A 52 5.64 -8.79 13.76
CA LEU A 52 4.62 -9.02 12.73
C LEU A 52 3.28 -8.37 13.10
N GLY A 53 2.66 -7.73 12.09
CA GLY A 53 1.25 -7.35 12.09
C GLY A 53 0.37 -8.54 11.75
N THR A 54 -0.75 -8.70 12.47
CA THR A 54 -1.59 -9.91 12.42
C THR A 54 -2.81 -9.81 11.51
N GLY A 55 -3.03 -8.68 10.85
CA GLY A 55 -4.18 -8.47 9.98
C GLY A 55 -5.43 -8.02 10.72
N SER A 56 -6.57 -8.26 10.09
CA SER A 56 -7.89 -7.92 10.60
C SER A 56 -8.95 -8.86 10.04
N LEU A 57 -10.01 -9.06 10.82
CA LEU A 57 -11.22 -9.77 10.43
C LEU A 57 -12.46 -8.85 10.46
N SER A 58 -12.26 -7.53 10.56
CA SER A 58 -13.35 -6.57 10.74
C SER A 58 -13.35 -5.50 9.66
N TYR A 59 -12.29 -4.72 9.57
CA TYR A 59 -12.10 -3.70 8.54
C TYR A 59 -10.61 -3.41 8.36
N PHE A 60 -10.21 -2.84 7.23
CA PHE A 60 -8.84 -2.34 7.00
C PHE A 60 -8.65 -0.90 7.47
N GLU A 61 -7.50 -0.61 8.06
CA GLU A 61 -7.04 0.74 8.34
C GLU A 61 -5.57 0.88 7.94
N LEU A 62 -5.23 2.00 7.31
CA LEU A 62 -3.98 2.21 6.60
C LEU A 62 -3.23 3.42 7.17
N ASP A 63 -1.94 3.22 7.43
CA ASP A 63 -1.04 4.12 8.15
C ASP A 63 -0.33 5.11 7.21
N GLU A 64 -1.03 5.55 6.15
CA GLU A 64 -0.56 6.50 5.14
C GLU A 64 -1.54 7.68 5.02
N PHE A 65 -1.27 8.73 5.79
CA PHE A 65 -2.20 9.85 6.00
C PHE A 65 -2.32 10.83 4.83
N GLY A 66 -1.55 10.62 3.76
CA GLY A 66 -1.55 11.47 2.56
C GLY A 66 -2.63 11.11 1.54
N LYS A 67 -3.29 9.95 1.67
CA LYS A 67 -4.30 9.50 0.71
C LYS A 67 -5.64 10.19 0.95
N VAL A 68 -6.44 10.34 -0.11
CA VAL A 68 -7.71 11.12 -0.07
C VAL A 68 -8.79 10.58 0.86
N TYR A 69 -8.66 9.34 1.33
CA TYR A 69 -9.69 8.63 2.10
C TYR A 69 -9.51 8.75 3.62
N GLY A 70 -8.51 9.50 4.10
CA GLY A 70 -8.08 9.38 5.50
C GLY A 70 -7.39 8.05 5.72
N THR A 71 -7.59 7.40 6.88
CA THR A 71 -6.96 6.11 7.20
C THR A 71 -7.80 4.90 6.81
N VAL A 72 -9.10 5.07 6.56
CA VAL A 72 -10.01 3.96 6.21
C VAL A 72 -10.22 3.93 4.70
N PRO A 73 -9.67 2.93 3.97
CA PRO A 73 -9.76 2.90 2.53
C PRO A 73 -11.16 2.50 2.03
N PRO A 74 -11.46 2.68 0.74
CA PRO A 74 -12.71 2.20 0.14
C PRO A 74 -12.91 0.70 0.35
N LYS A 75 -14.16 0.32 0.68
CA LYS A 75 -14.56 -1.08 0.93
C LYS A 75 -13.73 -1.75 2.03
N ALA A 76 -13.28 -0.98 3.03
CA ALA A 76 -12.47 -1.47 4.14
C ALA A 76 -13.10 -2.67 4.87
N GLU A 77 -14.42 -2.81 4.87
CA GLU A 77 -15.17 -3.91 5.46
C GLU A 77 -14.99 -5.26 4.73
N ASN A 78 -14.48 -5.27 3.49
CA ASN A 78 -14.14 -6.49 2.76
C ASN A 78 -12.82 -7.08 3.27
N CYS A 79 -12.78 -7.38 4.56
CA CYS A 79 -11.58 -7.68 5.30
C CYS A 79 -11.74 -8.97 6.09
N ALA A 80 -11.01 -10.01 5.69
CA ALA A 80 -10.77 -11.17 6.54
C ALA A 80 -9.41 -11.78 6.21
N GLN A 81 -8.37 -11.30 6.89
CA GLN A 81 -6.99 -11.70 6.69
C GLN A 81 -6.39 -12.23 8.00
N MET A 82 -5.64 -13.33 7.93
CA MET A 82 -4.96 -13.91 9.09
C MET A 82 -3.60 -14.50 8.71
N LEU A 83 -2.79 -14.79 9.72
CA LEU A 83 -1.51 -15.47 9.57
C LEU A 83 -1.64 -16.94 9.97
N ILE A 84 -1.20 -17.86 9.11
CA ILE A 84 -0.95 -19.26 9.46
C ILE A 84 0.55 -19.39 9.75
N VAL A 85 0.90 -19.92 10.93
CA VAL A 85 2.29 -19.95 11.43
C VAL A 85 2.72 -21.40 11.68
N GLU A 86 3.84 -21.78 11.08
CA GLU A 86 4.47 -23.09 11.29
C GLU A 86 5.85 -22.91 11.90
N ALA A 87 6.16 -23.70 12.92
CA ALA A 87 7.49 -23.81 13.51
C ALA A 87 7.99 -25.24 13.37
N ASP A 88 9.21 -25.41 12.86
CA ASP A 88 9.79 -26.73 12.62
C ASP A 88 10.79 -27.16 13.71
N LYS A 89 11.25 -28.42 13.61
CA LYS A 89 12.22 -29.02 14.53
C LYS A 89 13.59 -28.32 14.54
N ASP A 90 13.88 -27.52 13.52
CA ASP A 90 15.15 -26.79 13.34
C ASP A 90 15.01 -25.33 13.83
N ASN A 91 13.94 -25.01 14.58
CA ASN A 91 13.58 -23.68 15.08
C ASN A 91 13.33 -22.62 13.99
N ARG A 92 13.02 -23.06 12.76
CA ARG A 92 12.63 -22.14 11.70
C ARG A 92 11.14 -21.87 11.81
N VAL A 93 10.76 -20.63 11.52
CA VAL A 93 9.37 -20.21 11.46
C VAL A 93 9.02 -19.81 10.03
N ARG A 94 7.86 -20.27 9.59
CA ARG A 94 7.23 -19.89 8.32
C ARG A 94 5.90 -19.24 8.65
N VAL A 95 5.68 -18.04 8.13
CA VAL A 95 4.40 -17.33 8.28
C VAL A 95 3.79 -17.18 6.90
N TYR A 96 2.58 -17.69 6.78
CA TYR A 96 1.78 -17.74 5.56
C TYR A 96 0.61 -16.76 5.72
N PRO A 97 0.66 -15.60 5.06
CA PRO A 97 -0.47 -14.68 5.01
C PRO A 97 -1.60 -15.31 4.19
N TYR A 98 -2.80 -15.30 4.75
CA TYR A 98 -3.95 -15.99 4.20
C TYR A 98 -5.18 -15.08 4.19
N ASP A 99 -5.80 -14.98 3.02
CA ASP A 99 -7.05 -14.26 2.80
C ASP A 99 -8.22 -15.24 2.90
N VAL A 100 -9.03 -15.06 3.94
CA VAL A 100 -10.16 -15.94 4.27
C VAL A 100 -11.31 -15.74 3.28
N LEU A 101 -11.48 -14.53 2.73
CA LEU A 101 -12.59 -14.23 1.82
C LEU A 101 -12.45 -14.95 0.48
N THR A 102 -11.23 -15.02 -0.05
CA THR A 102 -10.94 -15.70 -1.32
C THR A 102 -10.47 -17.16 -1.16
N ASP A 103 -10.21 -17.61 0.08
CA ASP A 103 -9.63 -18.93 0.39
C ASP A 103 -8.25 -19.14 -0.28
N ASN A 104 -7.40 -18.11 -0.23
CA ASN A 104 -6.06 -18.15 -0.82
C ASN A 104 -4.95 -17.72 0.13
N TYR A 105 -3.79 -18.35 -0.03
CA TYR A 105 -2.54 -17.79 0.48
C TYR A 105 -2.08 -16.67 -0.42
N PHE A 106 -1.60 -15.57 0.16
CA PHE A 106 -0.84 -14.59 -0.60
C PHE A 106 0.43 -15.24 -1.18
N PRO A 107 0.92 -14.78 -2.34
CA PRO A 107 1.95 -15.48 -3.12
C PRO A 107 3.38 -15.32 -2.54
N TYR A 108 3.53 -15.27 -1.22
CA TYR A 108 4.81 -15.18 -0.53
C TYR A 108 4.73 -15.81 0.87
N VAL A 109 5.90 -16.08 1.46
CA VAL A 109 6.03 -16.66 2.80
C VAL A 109 7.10 -15.87 3.55
N TRP A 110 6.79 -15.44 4.78
CA TRP A 110 7.81 -14.89 5.65
C TRP A 110 8.67 -16.01 6.23
N LYS A 111 9.99 -15.90 6.08
CA LYS A 111 10.97 -16.91 6.45
C LYS A 111 11.84 -16.37 7.57
N ILE A 112 11.78 -17.02 8.72
CA ILE A 112 12.58 -16.68 9.90
C ILE A 112 13.38 -17.94 10.25
N ASP A 113 14.61 -18.02 9.77
CA ASP A 113 15.42 -19.24 9.87
C ASP A 113 16.18 -19.36 11.19
N THR A 114 16.75 -18.26 11.68
CA THR A 114 17.52 -18.22 12.93
C THR A 114 17.08 -17.01 13.77
N PRO A 115 15.88 -17.05 14.40
CA PRO A 115 15.35 -15.88 15.10
C PRO A 115 16.29 -15.38 16.21
N SER A 116 17.08 -16.27 16.83
CA SER A 116 18.04 -15.90 17.88
C SER A 116 19.32 -15.19 17.38
N ASP A 117 19.56 -15.11 16.07
CA ASP A 117 20.76 -14.48 15.49
C ASP A 117 20.37 -13.28 14.61
N PRO A 118 20.46 -12.04 15.15
CA PRO A 118 20.16 -10.82 14.41
C PRO A 118 20.97 -10.62 13.12
N SER A 119 22.14 -11.24 12.98
CA SER A 119 22.93 -11.14 11.74
C SER A 119 22.27 -11.83 10.54
N THR A 120 21.27 -12.67 10.80
CA THR A 120 20.48 -13.37 9.77
C THR A 120 19.20 -12.64 9.38
N PHE A 121 18.91 -11.49 9.98
CA PHE A 121 17.70 -10.72 9.70
C PHE A 121 17.68 -10.19 8.26
N ILE A 122 16.55 -10.41 7.57
CA ILE A 122 16.34 -10.03 6.17
C ILE A 122 15.20 -9.02 5.99
N TYR A 123 14.38 -8.80 7.01
CA TYR A 123 13.26 -7.85 7.00
C TYR A 123 13.62 -6.53 7.68
N THR A 124 14.81 -6.01 7.37
CA THR A 124 15.37 -4.80 7.98
C THR A 124 14.98 -3.54 7.18
N ASP A 125 15.39 -2.38 7.68
CA ASP A 125 15.21 -1.08 7.03
C ASP A 125 15.99 -0.96 5.70
N GLU A 126 16.92 -1.89 5.41
CA GLU A 126 17.60 -1.94 4.10
C GLU A 126 16.63 -2.16 2.93
N ARG A 127 15.40 -2.65 3.19
CA ARG A 127 14.36 -2.79 2.17
C ARG A 127 13.93 -1.46 1.55
N TYR A 128 14.09 -0.34 2.27
CA TYR A 128 13.87 1.01 1.72
C TYR A 128 14.95 1.44 0.72
N LYS A 129 16.10 0.77 0.68
CA LYS A 129 17.17 1.03 -0.31
C LYS A 129 16.98 0.11 -1.51
N THR A 130 15.94 0.37 -2.29
CA THR A 130 15.62 -0.39 -3.49
C THR A 130 15.48 0.53 -4.70
N ASP A 131 15.90 0.04 -5.87
CA ASP A 131 15.68 0.69 -7.17
C ASP A 131 14.53 0.04 -7.94
N ILE A 132 13.79 -0.90 -7.32
CA ILE A 132 12.63 -1.55 -7.95
C ILE A 132 11.49 -0.54 -8.01
N LYS A 133 11.05 -0.22 -9.22
CA LYS A 133 10.00 0.76 -9.48
C LYS A 133 8.74 0.11 -10.03
N PRO A 134 7.56 0.67 -9.74
CA PRO A 134 6.36 0.33 -10.50
C PRO A 134 6.48 0.86 -11.94
N TYR A 135 5.69 0.31 -12.85
CA TYR A 135 5.66 0.74 -14.25
C TYR A 135 4.30 0.46 -14.89
N PHE A 136 3.90 1.32 -15.82
CA PHE A 136 2.75 1.06 -16.68
C PHE A 136 3.17 0.22 -17.88
N THR A 137 2.43 -0.85 -18.17
CA THR A 137 2.74 -1.72 -19.32
C THR A 137 2.43 -1.04 -20.65
N GLU A 138 3.03 -1.52 -21.73
CA GLU A 138 2.65 -1.09 -23.08
C GLU A 138 1.14 -1.29 -23.31
N GLY A 139 0.47 -0.24 -23.79
CA GLY A 139 -0.98 -0.23 -24.03
C GLY A 139 -1.84 0.11 -22.80
N ALA A 140 -1.25 0.23 -21.60
CA ALA A 140 -1.96 0.77 -20.44
C ALA A 140 -2.40 2.21 -20.72
N ARG A 141 -3.60 2.58 -20.26
CA ARG A 141 -4.20 3.87 -20.55
C ARG A 141 -4.98 4.43 -19.37
N ALA A 142 -5.17 5.75 -19.41
CA ALA A 142 -6.08 6.48 -18.56
C ALA A 142 -7.12 7.22 -19.40
N TRP A 143 -8.34 7.36 -18.90
CA TRP A 143 -9.42 8.05 -19.58
C TRP A 143 -10.35 8.75 -18.58
N ALA A 144 -10.83 9.93 -18.98
CA ALA A 144 -11.80 10.69 -18.21
C ALA A 144 -13.23 10.31 -18.60
N GLU A 145 -14.06 10.10 -17.61
CA GLU A 145 -15.49 9.77 -17.74
C GLU A 145 -16.31 10.67 -16.82
N GLU A 146 -17.64 10.62 -16.99
CA GLU A 146 -18.58 11.39 -16.15
C GLU A 146 -18.20 12.87 -16.02
N ILE A 147 -17.74 13.47 -17.13
CA ILE A 147 -17.25 14.85 -17.14
C ILE A 147 -18.40 15.81 -16.88
N GLY A 148 -18.33 16.50 -15.75
CA GLY A 148 -19.24 17.55 -15.34
C GLY A 148 -18.65 18.95 -15.56
N LYS A 149 -19.34 19.95 -15.01
CA LYS A 149 -18.93 21.36 -15.05
C LYS A 149 -17.71 21.66 -14.17
N ASP A 150 -17.53 20.92 -13.09
CA ASP A 150 -16.51 21.16 -12.06
C ASP A 150 -15.84 19.87 -11.57
N SER A 151 -16.12 18.75 -12.24
CA SER A 151 -15.71 17.43 -11.80
C SER A 151 -15.61 16.46 -12.97
N PHE A 152 -14.92 15.35 -12.72
CA PHE A 152 -14.84 14.20 -13.63
C PHE A 152 -14.45 12.96 -12.82
N VAL A 153 -14.55 11.79 -13.44
CA VAL A 153 -14.00 10.53 -12.93
C VAL A 153 -12.81 10.16 -13.80
N ILE A 154 -11.64 9.98 -13.21
CA ILE A 154 -10.49 9.41 -13.89
C ILE A 154 -10.52 7.90 -13.69
N THR A 155 -10.47 7.13 -14.78
CA THR A 155 -10.30 5.67 -14.75
C THR A 155 -9.00 5.29 -15.46
N PHE A 156 -8.25 4.33 -14.94
CA PHE A 156 -6.97 3.93 -15.51
C PHE A 156 -6.62 2.47 -15.23
N ASP A 157 -5.80 1.90 -16.11
CA ASP A 157 -5.20 0.58 -15.92
C ASP A 157 -4.13 0.64 -14.81
N GLN A 158 -4.15 -0.32 -13.89
CA GLN A 158 -3.18 -0.37 -12.80
C GLN A 158 -1.75 -0.64 -13.31
N ALA A 159 -0.77 -0.01 -12.68
CA ALA A 159 0.64 -0.29 -12.89
C ALA A 159 1.01 -1.70 -12.39
N LYS A 160 2.18 -2.18 -12.79
CA LYS A 160 2.80 -3.40 -12.29
C LYS A 160 4.07 -3.07 -11.53
N ILE A 161 4.54 -4.01 -10.72
CA ILE A 161 5.85 -3.96 -10.09
C ILE A 161 6.39 -5.40 -10.04
N ASP A 162 7.71 -5.57 -10.17
CA ASP A 162 8.33 -6.89 -10.25
C ASP A 162 8.39 -7.62 -8.90
N LYS A 163 8.18 -6.88 -7.80
CA LYS A 163 8.19 -7.39 -6.43
C LYS A 163 7.12 -6.68 -5.61
N ASP A 164 6.50 -7.40 -4.69
CA ASP A 164 5.42 -6.92 -3.84
C ASP A 164 4.19 -6.49 -4.69
N TYR A 165 3.53 -5.40 -4.32
CA TYR A 165 2.42 -4.77 -5.03
C TYR A 165 2.71 -3.29 -5.24
N VAL A 166 1.97 -2.65 -6.15
CA VAL A 166 1.94 -1.19 -6.24
C VAL A 166 1.21 -0.68 -5.00
N ASP A 167 1.77 0.29 -4.28
CA ASP A 167 1.13 0.86 -3.08
C ASP A 167 -0.04 1.77 -3.47
N GLY A 168 0.24 2.70 -4.38
CA GLY A 168 -0.70 3.74 -4.71
C GLY A 168 -0.32 4.53 -5.94
N TYR A 169 -1.06 5.60 -6.16
CA TYR A 169 -0.93 6.48 -7.31
C TYR A 169 -1.10 7.93 -6.89
N ASP A 170 -0.26 8.77 -7.48
CA ASP A 170 -0.36 10.21 -7.44
C ASP A 170 -0.97 10.70 -8.75
N ILE A 171 -2.09 11.44 -8.63
CA ILE A 171 -2.87 11.95 -9.75
C ILE A 171 -2.81 13.47 -9.72
N THR A 172 -2.21 14.05 -10.76
CA THR A 172 -2.06 15.50 -10.93
C THR A 172 -2.97 15.99 -12.04
N VAL A 173 -3.78 17.01 -11.77
CA VAL A 173 -4.65 17.67 -12.76
C VAL A 173 -4.15 19.08 -13.02
N ARG A 174 -3.80 19.37 -14.26
CA ARG A 174 -3.18 20.62 -14.70
C ARG A 174 -4.07 21.35 -15.70
N ASN A 175 -4.29 22.64 -15.47
CA ASN A 175 -4.97 23.49 -16.45
C ASN A 175 -4.06 23.65 -17.68
N LYS A 176 -4.54 23.26 -18.87
CA LYS A 176 -3.71 23.27 -20.09
C LYS A 176 -3.31 24.66 -20.56
N ALA A 177 -4.18 25.65 -20.39
CA ALA A 177 -3.92 27.01 -20.84
C ALA A 177 -2.85 27.72 -19.99
N THR A 178 -2.81 27.44 -18.69
CA THR A 178 -1.93 28.14 -17.73
C THR A 178 -0.74 27.29 -17.26
N GLY A 179 -0.82 25.96 -17.39
CA GLY A 179 0.15 25.02 -16.82
C GLY A 179 0.05 24.85 -15.30
N ALA A 180 -0.90 25.51 -14.63
CA ALA A 180 -1.08 25.45 -13.19
C ALA A 180 -1.62 24.07 -12.74
N VAL A 181 -1.04 23.52 -11.67
CA VAL A 181 -1.63 22.37 -10.96
C VAL A 181 -2.83 22.86 -10.19
N GLU A 182 -4.02 22.37 -10.52
CA GLU A 182 -5.28 22.78 -9.89
C GLU A 182 -5.76 21.72 -8.89
N LYS A 183 -5.36 20.46 -9.08
CA LYS A 183 -5.57 19.36 -8.13
C LYS A 183 -4.36 18.42 -8.11
N GLN A 184 -4.06 17.89 -6.95
CA GLN A 184 -3.15 16.76 -6.74
C GLN A 184 -3.77 15.87 -5.67
N VAL A 185 -3.93 14.59 -5.96
CA VAL A 185 -4.53 13.62 -5.05
C VAL A 185 -3.73 12.33 -5.07
N SER A 186 -3.60 11.69 -3.90
CA SER A 186 -2.97 10.39 -3.76
C SER A 186 -4.01 9.34 -3.35
N ILE A 187 -3.97 8.16 -3.97
CA ILE A 187 -4.88 7.05 -3.69
C ILE A 187 -4.10 5.74 -3.52
N TRP A 188 -4.64 4.79 -2.77
CA TRP A 188 -4.11 3.42 -2.75
C TRP A 188 -4.54 2.64 -3.98
N SER A 189 -3.76 1.61 -4.31
CA SER A 189 -4.00 0.71 -5.45
C SER A 189 -5.11 -0.33 -5.22
N GLU A 190 -5.79 -0.26 -4.08
CA GLU A 190 -6.55 -1.37 -3.49
C GLU A 190 -5.68 -2.63 -3.22
N TYR A 191 -4.36 -2.47 -2.97
CA TYR A 191 -3.46 -3.60 -2.69
C TYR A 191 -3.98 -4.48 -1.56
N TYR A 192 -4.68 -3.93 -0.57
CA TYR A 192 -5.21 -4.65 0.59
C TYR A 192 -6.22 -5.76 0.25
N PHE A 193 -6.63 -5.90 -1.02
CA PHE A 193 -7.36 -7.07 -1.51
C PHE A 193 -6.43 -8.11 -2.15
N PHE A 194 -6.76 -9.39 -1.97
CA PHE A 194 -6.09 -10.48 -2.69
C PHE A 194 -6.26 -10.32 -4.21
N ASP A 195 -7.50 -10.16 -4.66
CA ASP A 195 -7.84 -9.89 -6.06
C ASP A 195 -7.86 -8.38 -6.33
N MET A 196 -6.69 -7.80 -6.58
CA MET A 196 -6.61 -6.39 -6.98
C MET A 196 -7.39 -6.13 -8.28
N PRO A 197 -8.16 -5.03 -8.37
CA PRO A 197 -8.90 -4.71 -9.58
C PRO A 197 -7.94 -4.37 -10.73
N LYS A 198 -8.31 -4.69 -11.97
CA LYS A 198 -7.49 -4.36 -13.16
C LYS A 198 -7.40 -2.86 -13.42
N THR A 199 -8.42 -2.13 -13.00
CA THR A 199 -8.57 -0.68 -13.21
C THR A 199 -9.01 -0.02 -11.93
N LEU A 200 -8.60 1.23 -11.72
CA LEU A 200 -9.07 2.08 -10.62
C LEU A 200 -9.82 3.27 -11.16
N SER A 201 -10.75 3.77 -10.37
CA SER A 201 -11.51 4.99 -10.67
C SER A 201 -11.49 5.93 -9.47
N GLN A 202 -11.24 7.22 -9.71
CA GLN A 202 -11.28 8.27 -8.70
C GLN A 202 -12.08 9.46 -9.22
N LYS A 203 -13.04 9.94 -8.42
CA LYS A 203 -13.72 11.20 -8.70
C LYS A 203 -12.86 12.38 -8.25
N ILE A 204 -12.70 13.38 -9.10
CA ILE A 204 -12.01 14.63 -8.77
C ILE A 204 -12.97 15.79 -9.05
N ASP A 205 -13.10 16.70 -8.10
CA ASP A 205 -14.00 17.85 -8.16
C ASP A 205 -13.31 19.19 -7.82
N GLY A 206 -14.08 20.28 -7.89
CA GLY A 206 -13.62 21.63 -7.65
C GLY A 206 -12.74 22.18 -8.77
N LEU A 207 -13.04 21.79 -10.01
CA LEU A 207 -12.44 22.34 -11.23
C LEU A 207 -13.28 23.51 -11.76
N LYS A 208 -12.72 24.27 -12.70
CA LYS A 208 -13.41 25.38 -13.36
C LYS A 208 -14.23 24.85 -14.56
N PRO A 209 -15.42 25.39 -14.83
CA PRO A 209 -16.20 25.06 -16.03
C PRO A 209 -15.51 25.52 -17.30
N ASP A 210 -15.92 24.92 -18.43
CA ASP A 210 -15.43 25.21 -19.79
C ASP A 210 -13.89 25.25 -19.91
N THR A 211 -13.18 24.43 -19.14
CA THR A 211 -11.72 24.48 -18.99
C THR A 211 -11.08 23.17 -19.43
N GLU A 212 -10.03 23.26 -20.24
CA GLU A 212 -9.23 22.11 -20.67
C GLU A 212 -8.17 21.73 -19.63
N TYR A 213 -8.10 20.43 -19.33
CA TYR A 213 -7.20 19.85 -18.35
C TYR A 213 -6.40 18.69 -18.93
N GLU A 214 -5.16 18.56 -18.46
CA GLU A 214 -4.33 17.36 -18.60
C GLU A 214 -4.28 16.68 -17.22
N VAL A 215 -4.41 15.35 -17.23
CA VAL A 215 -4.24 14.50 -16.07
C VAL A 215 -2.98 13.67 -16.27
N GLU A 216 -2.13 13.60 -15.25
CA GLU A 216 -0.95 12.76 -15.19
C GLU A 216 -1.03 11.85 -13.95
N ILE A 217 -0.75 10.56 -14.15
CA ILE A 217 -0.82 9.53 -13.11
C ILE A 217 0.55 8.86 -12.99
N THR A 218 1.13 8.91 -11.80
CA THR A 218 2.39 8.24 -11.42
C THR A 218 2.08 7.14 -10.41
N ALA A 219 2.74 6.00 -10.52
CA ALA A 219 2.59 4.88 -9.58
C ALA A 219 3.70 4.91 -8.52
N GLU A 220 3.37 4.47 -7.31
CA GLU A 220 4.28 4.44 -6.16
C GLU A 220 4.39 3.01 -5.59
N SER A 221 5.57 2.64 -5.09
CA SER A 221 5.77 1.41 -4.32
C SER A 221 5.69 1.65 -2.81
N PHE A 222 5.58 0.58 -2.03
CA PHE A 222 5.69 0.62 -0.56
C PHE A 222 7.03 1.19 -0.04
N TRP A 223 8.04 1.25 -0.91
CA TRP A 223 9.41 1.63 -0.60
C TRP A 223 9.78 3.02 -1.15
N LEU A 224 8.77 3.86 -1.46
CA LEU A 224 8.93 5.26 -1.86
C LEU A 224 9.63 5.46 -3.22
N THR A 225 9.59 4.45 -4.08
CA THR A 225 10.04 4.55 -5.47
C THR A 225 8.87 4.82 -6.39
N GLU A 226 9.05 5.70 -7.38
CA GLU A 226 8.02 6.07 -8.35
C GLU A 226 8.27 5.46 -9.73
N SER A 227 7.22 5.33 -10.53
CA SER A 227 7.33 4.91 -11.93
C SER A 227 8.05 5.94 -12.79
N ASP A 228 8.95 5.49 -13.67
CA ASP A 228 9.64 6.37 -14.62
C ASP A 228 8.72 6.84 -15.77
N ASN A 229 7.67 6.06 -16.06
CA ASN A 229 6.61 6.42 -16.99
C ASN A 229 5.32 6.78 -16.26
N SER A 230 4.47 7.59 -16.90
CA SER A 230 3.16 8.00 -16.39
C SER A 230 2.06 7.72 -17.42
N LEU A 231 0.82 7.58 -16.92
CA LEU A 231 -0.35 7.63 -17.80
C LEU A 231 -0.85 9.07 -17.91
N LYS A 232 -1.26 9.46 -19.11
CA LYS A 232 -1.80 10.80 -19.38
C LYS A 232 -3.12 10.71 -20.12
N THR A 233 -4.01 11.63 -19.78
CA THR A 233 -5.26 11.84 -20.52
C THR A 233 -5.65 13.31 -20.46
N GLU A 234 -6.49 13.74 -21.39
CA GLU A 234 -6.96 15.12 -21.46
C GLU A 234 -8.48 15.14 -21.52
N PHE A 235 -9.07 16.18 -20.95
CA PHE A 235 -10.51 16.39 -21.02
C PHE A 235 -10.84 17.88 -20.91
N LYS A 236 -12.09 18.22 -21.22
CA LYS A 236 -12.61 19.57 -21.03
C LYS A 236 -13.87 19.51 -20.18
N THR A 237 -13.91 20.26 -19.09
CA THR A 237 -15.11 20.38 -18.25
C THR A 237 -16.27 21.00 -19.05
N LEU A 238 -17.50 20.64 -18.69
CA LEU A 238 -18.68 21.20 -19.33
C LEU A 238 -18.79 22.71 -19.06
N ALA A 239 -19.44 23.43 -19.98
CA ALA A 239 -19.82 24.82 -19.75
C ALA A 239 -20.88 24.94 -18.63
N GLU A 240 -21.09 26.16 -18.14
CA GLU A 240 -22.14 26.48 -17.15
C GLU A 240 -23.55 26.09 -17.62
#